data_AF-A0A8G2FLS9-F1
#
_entry.id   AF-A0A8G2FLS9-F1
#
_cell.length_a   1.000
_cell.length_b   1.000
_cell.length_c   1.000
_cell.angle_alpha   90.00
_cell.angle_beta   90.00
_cell.angle_gamma   90.00
#
_symmetry.space_group_name_H-M   'P 1'
#
loop_
_entity.id
_entity.type
_entity.pdbx_description
1 polymer ?
#
loop_
_entity_poly.entity_id
_entity_poly.type
_entity_poly.pdbx_seq_one_letter_code
_entity_poly.pdbx_strand_id
1 'polypeptide(L)'
;MQRTNRTRLIACMFGLTLLPLAAHAGEVQQREATQQHRIAQGIHSGQITAGGANHLEHREQRINQSRRSGLRANGGHLTARQYHHLNQRQAKLSRRIYIDKHNRATQPGVPRQ
;
A
#
# COMPACT_ATOMS: atom_id res chain seq x y z
N MET A 1 32.14 -50.84 -24.02
CA MET A 1 32.95 -51.42 -22.92
C MET A 1 32.88 -50.45 -21.74
N GLN A 2 32.07 -50.79 -20.73
CA GLN A 2 31.87 -50.00 -19.51
C GLN A 2 32.85 -50.43 -18.42
N ARG A 3 33.54 -49.48 -17.76
CA ARG A 3 34.09 -49.55 -16.37
C ARG A 3 34.33 -48.10 -15.89
N THR A 4 33.37 -47.42 -15.25
CA THR A 4 32.99 -47.39 -13.82
C THR A 4 33.92 -46.60 -12.88
N ASN A 5 33.26 -45.82 -12.01
CA ASN A 5 33.66 -45.23 -10.71
C ASN A 5 34.26 -43.81 -10.80
N ARG A 6 33.71 -42.76 -10.17
CA ARG A 6 33.22 -42.70 -8.79
C ARG A 6 32.18 -41.58 -8.58
N THR A 7 31.08 -42.00 -7.97
CA THR A 7 30.14 -41.28 -7.09
C THR A 7 30.79 -40.13 -6.30
N ARG A 8 30.16 -38.95 -6.27
CA ARG A 8 29.78 -38.20 -5.05
C ARG A 8 28.68 -37.17 -5.38
N LEU A 9 27.43 -37.54 -5.07
CA LEU A 9 26.34 -36.61 -4.82
C LEU A 9 26.73 -35.69 -3.66
N ILE A 10 26.74 -34.38 -3.90
CA ILE A 10 26.61 -33.39 -2.82
C ILE A 10 25.26 -32.73 -3.02
N ALA A 11 24.26 -33.32 -2.37
CA ALA A 11 23.05 -32.64 -2.00
C ALA A 11 23.39 -31.63 -0.90
N CYS A 12 23.45 -30.35 -1.23
CA CYS A 12 23.29 -29.29 -0.24
C CYS A 12 21.91 -28.67 -0.46
N MET A 13 20.91 -29.26 0.19
CA MET A 13 19.69 -28.53 0.56
C MET A 13 20.10 -27.39 1.49
N PHE A 14 20.35 -26.21 0.93
CA PHE A 14 20.16 -24.98 1.68
C PHE A 14 18.69 -24.60 1.52
N GLY A 15 17.93 -24.81 2.59
CA GLY A 15 16.51 -24.51 2.65
C GLY A 15 16.27 -23.05 2.30
N LEU A 16 15.65 -22.82 1.15
CA LEU A 16 15.07 -21.53 0.82
C LEU A 16 13.69 -21.47 1.48
N THR A 17 13.65 -21.26 2.79
CA THR A 17 12.48 -20.67 3.42
C THR A 17 12.43 -19.20 3.00
N LEU A 18 11.89 -18.96 1.82
CA LEU A 18 11.50 -17.63 1.39
C LEU A 18 10.33 -17.21 2.29
N LEU A 19 10.63 -16.60 3.44
CA LEU A 19 9.62 -15.89 4.22
C LEU A 19 9.14 -14.72 3.36
N PRO A 20 7.88 -14.68 2.87
CA PRO A 20 7.38 -13.56 2.10
C PRO A 20 6.97 -12.43 3.05
N LEU A 21 7.91 -11.98 3.87
CA LEU A 21 7.71 -10.90 4.85
C LEU A 21 7.75 -9.51 4.20
N ALA A 22 8.30 -9.39 2.99
CA ALA A 22 8.30 -8.16 2.20
C ALA A 22 6.99 -7.90 1.44
N ALA A 23 6.20 -8.94 1.17
CA ALA A 23 4.99 -8.83 0.33
C ALA A 23 3.89 -7.97 0.96
N HIS A 24 3.72 -8.03 2.29
CA HIS A 24 2.65 -7.32 3.00
C HIS A 24 2.89 -5.81 3.13
N ALA A 25 4.16 -5.37 3.24
CA ALA A 25 4.48 -3.94 3.23
C ALA A 25 4.35 -3.34 1.82
N GLY A 26 4.65 -4.13 0.78
CA GLY A 26 4.52 -3.73 -0.61
C GLY A 26 3.07 -3.42 -1.02
N GLU A 27 2.09 -4.24 -0.60
CA GLU A 27 0.68 -4.01 -0.96
C GLU A 27 0.16 -2.66 -0.43
N VAL A 28 0.49 -2.31 0.81
CA VAL A 28 0.05 -1.02 1.40
C VAL A 28 0.67 0.15 0.64
N GLN A 29 1.94 0.04 0.24
CA GLN A 29 2.63 1.09 -0.52
C GLN A 29 2.04 1.27 -1.92
N GLN A 30 1.67 0.19 -2.62
CA GLN A 30 1.00 0.27 -3.92
C GLN A 30 -0.38 0.95 -3.81
N ARG A 31 -1.11 0.68 -2.72
CA ARG A 31 -2.39 1.35 -2.44
C ARG A 31 -2.18 2.85 -2.18
N GLU A 32 -1.14 3.24 -1.46
CA GLU A 32 -0.78 4.66 -1.23
C GLU A 32 -0.59 5.38 -2.58
N ALA A 33 0.23 4.84 -3.48
CA ALA A 33 0.47 5.44 -4.80
C ALA A 33 -0.83 5.59 -5.63
N THR A 34 -1.69 4.58 -5.61
CA THR A 34 -2.98 4.63 -6.30
C THR A 34 -3.92 5.69 -5.72
N GLN A 35 -3.90 5.89 -4.40
CA GLN A 35 -4.71 6.92 -3.74
C GLN A 35 -4.23 8.32 -4.10
N GLN A 36 -2.92 8.55 -4.07
CA GLN A 36 -2.29 9.80 -4.50
C GLN A 36 -2.65 10.16 -5.94
N HIS A 37 -2.59 9.20 -6.87
CA HIS A 37 -3.02 9.42 -8.25
C HIS A 37 -4.48 9.86 -8.36
N ARG A 38 -5.39 9.24 -7.59
CA ARG A 38 -6.82 9.59 -7.59
C ARG A 38 -7.10 10.94 -6.96
N ILE A 39 -6.33 11.34 -5.93
CA ILE A 39 -6.42 12.67 -5.33
C ILE A 39 -5.96 13.72 -6.34
N ALA A 40 -4.80 13.52 -6.96
CA ALA A 40 -4.26 14.43 -7.98
C ALA A 40 -5.23 14.59 -9.16
N GLN A 41 -5.76 13.49 -9.68
CA GLN A 41 -6.73 13.54 -10.78
C GLN A 41 -8.04 14.21 -10.38
N GLY A 42 -8.51 14.03 -9.15
CA GLY A 42 -9.68 14.72 -8.63
C GLY A 42 -9.48 16.22 -8.44
N ILE A 43 -8.28 16.65 -8.00
CA ILE A 43 -7.91 18.07 -7.93
C ILE A 43 -7.89 18.68 -9.35
N HIS A 44 -7.23 17.99 -10.29
CA HIS A 44 -7.10 18.45 -11.67
C HIS A 44 -8.46 18.61 -12.38
N SER A 45 -9.40 17.68 -12.14
CA SER A 45 -10.76 17.74 -12.71
C SER A 45 -11.73 18.64 -11.94
N GLY A 46 -11.30 19.26 -10.83
CA GLY A 46 -12.15 20.07 -9.96
C GLY A 46 -13.17 19.28 -9.12
N GLN A 47 -13.09 17.95 -9.14
CA GLN A 47 -13.95 17.04 -8.39
C GLN A 47 -13.57 16.94 -6.91
N ILE A 48 -12.30 17.16 -6.56
CA ILE A 48 -11.83 17.23 -5.18
C ILE A 48 -11.40 18.65 -4.89
N THR A 49 -11.99 19.26 -3.86
CA THR A 49 -11.61 20.61 -3.41
C THR A 49 -10.27 20.59 -2.68
N ALA A 50 -9.56 21.72 -2.61
CA ALA A 50 -8.29 21.83 -1.88
C ALA A 50 -8.45 21.46 -0.40
N GLY A 51 -9.57 21.85 0.23
CA GLY A 51 -9.89 21.42 1.60
C GLY A 51 -10.17 19.93 1.70
N GLY A 52 -10.87 19.35 0.72
CA GLY A 52 -11.10 17.90 0.62
C GLY A 52 -9.79 17.13 0.46
N ALA A 53 -8.93 17.57 -0.45
CA ALA A 53 -7.59 17.01 -0.65
C ALA A 53 -6.77 17.06 0.64
N ASN A 54 -6.70 18.22 1.31
CA ASN A 54 -5.97 18.36 2.57
C ASN A 54 -6.45 17.36 3.64
N HIS A 55 -7.76 17.15 3.75
CA HIS A 55 -8.32 16.17 4.69
C HIS A 55 -8.01 14.72 4.30
N LEU A 56 -7.99 14.40 2.99
CA LEU A 56 -7.60 13.08 2.48
C LEU A 56 -6.11 12.81 2.74
N GLU A 57 -5.24 13.77 2.46
CA GLU A 57 -3.79 13.72 2.71
C GLU A 57 -3.48 13.48 4.18
N HIS A 58 -4.11 14.24 5.09
CA HIS A 58 -3.93 14.04 6.53
C HIS A 58 -4.31 12.62 6.98
N ARG A 59 -5.36 12.02 6.38
CA ARG A 59 -5.76 10.65 6.70
C ARG A 59 -4.74 9.64 6.20
N GLU A 60 -4.22 9.80 4.99
CA GLU A 60 -3.18 8.94 4.44
C GLU A 60 -1.90 9.01 5.28
N GLN A 61 -1.47 10.22 5.64
CA GLN A 61 -0.32 10.42 6.52
C GLN A 61 -0.48 9.67 7.86
N ARG A 62 -1.67 9.72 8.48
CA ARG A 62 -1.94 8.97 9.72
C ARG A 62 -1.91 7.46 9.52
N ILE A 63 -2.28 6.94 8.35
CA ILE A 63 -2.17 5.51 8.04
C ILE A 63 -0.69 5.14 7.90
N ASN A 64 0.08 5.96 7.19
CA ASN A 64 1.51 5.76 6.96
C ASN A 64 2.32 5.84 8.26
N GLN A 65 1.97 6.76 9.16
CA GLN A 65 2.57 6.82 10.50
C GLN A 65 2.27 5.54 11.30
N SER A 66 1.03 5.04 11.28
CA SER A 66 0.69 3.77 11.94
C SER A 66 1.47 2.59 11.34
N ARG A 67 1.63 2.54 10.02
CA ARG A 67 2.45 1.52 9.34
C ARG A 67 3.90 1.60 9.78
N ARG A 68 4.52 2.78 9.73
CA ARG A 68 5.92 2.98 10.15
C ARG A 68 6.13 2.64 11.62
N SER A 69 5.20 3.02 12.49
CA SER A 69 5.24 2.66 13.91
C SER A 69 5.18 1.15 14.12
N GLY A 70 4.25 0.46 13.44
CA GLY A 70 4.16 -1.00 13.48
C GLY A 70 5.44 -1.68 12.98
N LEU A 71 5.99 -1.23 11.86
CA LEU A 71 7.25 -1.76 11.33
C LEU A 71 8.40 -1.55 12.33
N ARG A 72 8.54 -0.36 12.91
CA ARG A 72 9.57 -0.06 13.91
C ARG A 72 9.43 -0.91 15.18
N ALA A 73 8.20 -1.13 15.64
CA ALA A 73 7.91 -1.89 16.85
C ALA A 73 8.13 -3.40 16.69
N ASN A 74 7.96 -3.96 15.49
CA ASN A 74 8.11 -5.39 15.25
C ASN A 74 9.28 -5.73 14.30
N GLY A 75 10.41 -5.03 14.43
CA GLY A 75 11.66 -5.40 13.75
C GLY A 75 11.59 -5.38 12.22
N GLY A 76 10.80 -4.47 11.63
CA GLY A 76 10.63 -4.35 10.18
C GLY A 76 9.40 -5.06 9.62
N HIS A 77 8.54 -5.63 10.47
CA HIS A 77 7.36 -6.38 10.05
C HIS A 77 6.06 -5.83 10.65
N LEU A 78 4.93 -6.22 10.06
CA LEU A 78 3.60 -5.95 10.62
C LEU A 78 3.03 -7.26 11.14
N THR A 79 2.39 -7.21 12.32
CA THR A 79 1.58 -8.35 12.77
C THR A 79 0.34 -8.48 11.89
N ALA A 80 -0.25 -9.67 11.80
CA ALA A 80 -1.48 -9.90 11.03
C ALA A 80 -2.62 -8.94 11.42
N ARG A 81 -2.76 -8.65 12.73
CA ARG A 81 -3.74 -7.70 13.24
C ARG A 81 -3.46 -6.26 12.77
N GLN A 82 -2.21 -5.82 12.82
CA GLN A 82 -1.82 -4.48 12.34
C GLN A 82 -2.04 -4.35 10.83
N TYR A 83 -1.65 -5.38 10.07
CA TYR A 83 -1.86 -5.44 8.63
C TYR A 83 -3.34 -5.31 8.27
N HIS A 84 -4.20 -6.13 8.88
CA HIS A 84 -5.64 -6.09 8.65
C HIS A 84 -6.24 -4.71 9.02
N HIS A 85 -5.82 -4.13 10.14
CA HIS A 85 -6.27 -2.79 10.54
C HIS A 85 -5.86 -1.70 9.54
N LEU A 86 -4.61 -1.73 9.04
CA LEU A 86 -4.14 -0.81 8.01
C LEU A 86 -4.93 -0.97 6.71
N ASN A 87 -5.18 -2.21 6.27
CA ASN A 87 -5.97 -2.49 5.08
C ASN A 87 -7.41 -1.98 5.19
N GLN A 88 -8.06 -2.18 6.33
CA GLN A 88 -9.38 -1.62 6.57
C GLN A 88 -9.38 -0.09 6.51
N ARG A 89 -8.35 0.57 7.05
CA ARG A 89 -8.21 2.02 6.98
C ARG A 89 -7.97 2.51 5.56
N GLN A 90 -7.13 1.84 4.78
CA GLN A 90 -6.92 2.13 3.37
C GLN A 90 -8.20 1.93 2.55
N ALA A 91 -9.00 0.89 2.83
CA ALA A 91 -10.29 0.69 2.17
C ALA A 91 -11.29 1.82 2.47
N LYS A 92 -11.34 2.30 3.73
CA LYS A 92 -12.16 3.45 4.11
C LYS A 92 -11.69 4.73 3.42
N LEU A 93 -10.38 4.98 3.34
CA LEU A 93 -9.82 6.13 2.64
C LEU A 93 -10.13 6.07 1.14
N SER A 94 -9.91 4.92 0.49
CA SER A 94 -10.26 4.71 -0.91
C SER A 94 -11.74 4.99 -1.23
N ARG A 95 -12.66 4.54 -0.35
CA ARG A 95 -14.09 4.87 -0.47
C ARG A 95 -14.34 6.36 -0.30
N ARG A 96 -13.64 7.03 0.60
CA ARG A 96 -13.77 8.48 0.78
C ARG A 96 -13.28 9.25 -0.45
N ILE A 97 -12.14 8.89 -1.03
CA ILE A 97 -11.65 9.46 -2.28
C ILE A 97 -12.69 9.25 -3.40
N TYR A 98 -13.32 8.07 -3.47
CA TYR A 98 -14.36 7.81 -4.45
C TYR A 98 -15.56 8.74 -4.25
N ILE A 99 -16.05 8.85 -3.01
CA ILE A 99 -17.17 9.72 -2.67
C ILE A 99 -16.81 11.16 -3.02
N ASP A 100 -15.65 11.67 -2.58
CA ASP A 100 -15.28 13.07 -2.83
C ASP A 100 -15.17 13.35 -4.34
N LYS A 101 -14.64 12.41 -5.15
CA LYS A 101 -14.61 12.54 -6.62
C LYS A 101 -15.99 12.56 -7.29
N HIS A 102 -16.95 11.81 -6.77
CA HIS A 102 -18.29 11.68 -7.35
C HIS A 102 -19.33 12.56 -6.66
N ASN A 103 -18.94 13.25 -5.59
CA ASN A 103 -19.80 14.20 -4.94
C ASN A 103 -19.99 15.41 -5.86
N ARG A 104 -21.16 16.03 -5.81
CA ARG A 104 -21.45 17.24 -6.59
C ARG A 104 -20.65 18.46 -6.07
N ALA A 105 -20.04 18.37 -4.90
CA ALA A 105 -19.13 19.37 -4.37
C ALA A 105 -17.97 19.60 -5.36
N THR A 106 -17.72 20.85 -5.72
CA THR A 106 -16.68 21.24 -6.68
C THR A 106 -15.79 22.31 -6.07
N GLN A 107 -14.56 22.41 -6.56
CA GLN A 107 -13.69 23.50 -6.17
C GLN A 107 -14.18 24.80 -6.84
N PRO A 108 -14.43 25.89 -6.09
CA PRO A 108 -14.78 27.17 -6.68
C PRO A 108 -13.71 27.62 -7.68
N GLY A 109 -14.13 28.03 -8.88
CA GLY A 109 -13.23 28.53 -9.93
C GLY A 109 -12.58 27.47 -10.84
N VAL A 110 -12.87 26.18 -10.66
CA VAL A 110 -12.41 25.11 -11.56
C VAL A 110 -13.61 24.45 -12.24
N PRO A 111 -13.79 24.60 -13.56
CA PRO A 111 -14.87 23.92 -14.29
C PRO A 111 -14.64 22.41 -14.25
N ARG A 112 -15.72 21.63 -14.06
CA ARG A 112 -15.63 20.17 -14.19
C ARG A 112 -15.29 19.82 -15.64
N GLN A 113 -14.30 18.94 -15.79
CA GLN A 113 -14.03 18.25 -17.05
C GLN A 113 -14.83 16.96 -17.13
#